data_AF-X1QCB1-F1
#
_entry.id   AF-X1QCB1-F1
#
_cell.length_a   1.000
_cell.length_b   1.000
_cell.length_c   1.000
_cell.angle_alpha   90.00
_cell.angle_beta   90.00
_cell.angle_gamma   90.00
#
_symmetry.space_group_name_H-M   'P 1'
#
loop_
_entity.id
_entity.type
_entity.pdbx_description
1 polymer ?
#
loop_
_entity_poly.entity_id
_entity_poly.type
_entity_poly.pdbx_seq_one_letter_code
_entity_poly.pdbx_strand_id
1 'polypeptide(L)'
;ASVAVAKAIRKAFDLKAELKWPNDVLIKGRKVCGILAEMEAEMDRVNFINLGIGINANTSTSQYEKMATSLKEELRKEISRKQLLNSLLKEIAKQQALLSSMKTVGSWRNKLAQKLLTFMNRLS
;
A
#
# COMPACT_ATOMS: atom_id res chain seq x y z
N ALA A 1 -3.64 -3.79 1.00
CA ALA A 1 -2.49 -3.12 1.66
C ALA A 1 -1.88 -2.00 0.81
N SER A 2 -1.63 -2.19 -0.50
CA SER A 2 -1.05 -1.16 -1.39
C SER A 2 -1.75 0.21 -1.33
N VAL A 3 -3.08 0.24 -1.36
CA VAL A 3 -3.88 1.48 -1.16
C VAL A 3 -3.56 2.18 0.18
N ALA A 4 -3.41 1.41 1.26
CA ALA A 4 -3.11 1.96 2.59
C ALA A 4 -1.70 2.58 2.61
N VAL A 5 -0.71 1.89 2.02
CA VAL A 5 0.66 2.40 1.90
C VAL A 5 0.70 3.70 1.10
N ALA A 6 0.09 3.75 -0.09
CA ALA A 6 0.07 4.95 -0.91
C ALA A 6 -0.59 6.13 -0.19
N LYS A 7 -1.71 5.90 0.51
CA LYS A 7 -2.37 6.95 1.32
C LYS A 7 -1.51 7.39 2.49
N ALA A 8 -0.84 6.47 3.18
CA ALA A 8 0.02 6.80 4.31
C ALA A 8 1.20 7.66 3.89
N ILE A 9 1.83 7.32 2.75
CA ILE A 9 2.95 8.09 2.18
C ILE A 9 2.48 9.49 1.76
N ARG A 10 1.39 9.59 0.99
CA ARG A 10 0.81 10.87 0.55
C ARG A 10 0.51 11.79 1.74
N LYS A 11 -0.14 11.26 2.79
CA LYS A 11 -0.54 12.06 3.95
C LYS A 11 0.60 12.46 4.87
N ALA A 12 1.58 11.58 5.07
CA ALA A 12 2.66 11.84 6.02
C ALA A 12 3.80 12.66 5.43
N PHE A 13 3.99 12.61 4.11
CA PHE A 13 5.19 13.12 3.45
C PHE A 13 4.92 13.96 2.20
N ASP A 14 3.66 14.15 1.82
CA ASP A 14 3.27 14.92 0.63
C ASP A 14 3.90 14.43 -0.68
N LEU A 15 4.19 13.13 -0.76
CA LEU A 15 4.73 12.49 -1.96
C LEU A 15 3.61 11.90 -2.80
N LYS A 16 3.66 12.11 -4.12
CA LYS A 16 2.75 11.49 -5.08
C LYS A 16 3.07 10.00 -5.23
N ALA A 17 2.65 9.21 -4.25
CA ALA A 17 2.79 7.75 -4.27
C ALA A 17 1.70 7.13 -5.14
N GLU A 18 2.04 6.42 -6.20
CA GLU A 18 1.12 5.82 -7.18
C GLU A 18 1.06 4.30 -7.00
N LEU A 19 -0.04 3.67 -7.42
CA LEU A 19 -0.15 2.21 -7.37
C LEU A 19 0.34 1.61 -8.67
N LYS A 20 1.26 0.65 -8.58
CA LYS A 20 1.48 -0.34 -9.64
C LYS A 20 0.81 -1.64 -9.18
N TRP A 21 -0.40 -1.82 -9.67
CA TRP A 21 -1.31 -2.85 -9.19
C TRP A 21 -0.77 -4.27 -9.42
N PRO A 22 -1.01 -5.24 -8.52
CA PRO A 22 -1.67 -5.11 -7.21
C PRO A 22 -0.73 -4.77 -6.04
N ASN A 23 0.57 -4.99 -6.25
CA ASN A 23 1.51 -5.28 -5.16
C ASN A 23 2.53 -4.17 -4.92
N ASP A 24 2.64 -3.19 -5.81
CA ASP A 24 3.70 -2.20 -5.75
C ASP A 24 3.16 -0.79 -5.53
N VAL A 25 3.95 0.02 -4.83
CA VAL A 25 3.76 1.47 -4.75
C VAL A 25 4.97 2.15 -5.36
N LEU A 26 4.73 3.10 -6.24
CA LEU A 26 5.75 3.86 -6.96
C LEU A 26 5.76 5.33 -6.53
N ILE A 27 6.90 5.99 -6.68
CA ILE A 27 7.01 7.46 -6.68
C ILE A 27 7.81 7.81 -7.95
N LYS A 28 7.27 8.70 -8.78
CA LYS A 28 7.87 9.08 -10.07
C LYS A 28 8.24 7.85 -10.93
N GLY A 29 7.35 6.85 -10.98
CA GLY A 29 7.57 5.61 -11.72
C GLY A 29 8.59 4.62 -11.12
N ARG A 30 9.23 4.95 -9.99
CA ARG A 30 10.20 4.09 -9.30
C ARG A 30 9.59 3.44 -8.06
N LYS A 31 9.91 2.17 -7.81
CA LYS A 31 9.32 1.38 -6.72
C LYS A 31 9.86 1.82 -5.37
N VAL A 32 8.94 2.17 -4.46
CA VAL A 32 9.24 2.52 -3.06
C VAL A 32 8.75 1.45 -2.08
N CYS A 33 7.76 0.65 -2.47
CA CYS A 33 7.22 -0.41 -1.62
C CYS A 33 6.74 -1.60 -2.44
N GLY A 34 6.94 -2.80 -1.90
CA GLY A 34 6.33 -4.05 -2.33
C GLY A 34 5.45 -4.64 -1.22
N ILE A 35 4.36 -5.28 -1.63
CA ILE A 35 3.41 -5.98 -0.77
C ILE A 35 3.37 -7.45 -1.21
N LEU A 36 3.47 -8.35 -0.23
CA LEU A 36 3.25 -9.78 -0.39
C LEU A 36 2.05 -10.20 0.47
N ALA A 37 1.18 -11.03 -0.08
CA ALA A 37 0.05 -11.61 0.63
C ALA A 37 0.11 -13.12 0.49
N GLU A 38 0.24 -13.83 1.61
CA GLU A 38 0.24 -15.28 1.69
C GLU A 38 -0.98 -15.70 2.49
N MET A 39 -1.74 -16.67 1.99
CA MET A 39 -2.96 -17.14 2.61
C MET A 39 -2.74 -18.55 3.14
N GLU A 40 -3.09 -18.77 4.40
CA GLU A 40 -3.23 -20.10 4.95
C GLU A 40 -4.72 -20.46 4.96
N ALA A 41 -5.07 -21.55 4.28
CA ALA A 41 -6.44 -22.03 4.17
C ALA A 41 -6.48 -23.56 4.24
N GLU A 42 -7.49 -24.08 4.93
CA GLU A 42 -7.95 -25.47 4.86
C GLU A 42 -9.14 -25.56 3.90
N MET A 43 -9.55 -26.78 3.52
CA MET A 43 -10.51 -27.04 2.43
C MET A 43 -11.76 -26.13 2.43
N ASP A 44 -12.31 -25.80 3.61
CA ASP A 44 -13.51 -24.95 3.74
C ASP A 44 -13.30 -23.66 4.56
N ARG A 45 -12.07 -23.32 4.94
CA ARG A 45 -11.81 -22.15 5.81
C ARG A 45 -10.48 -21.48 5.51
N VAL A 46 -10.52 -20.16 5.29
CA VAL A 46 -9.32 -19.31 5.39
C VAL A 46 -9.01 -19.08 6.86
N ASN A 47 -7.84 -19.53 7.31
CA ASN A 47 -7.38 -19.36 8.69
C ASN A 47 -6.89 -17.93 8.90
N PHE A 48 -5.93 -17.50 8.07
CA PHE A 48 -5.40 -16.14 8.10
C PHE A 48 -4.72 -15.76 6.78
N ILE A 49 -4.42 -14.46 6.65
CA ILE A 49 -3.62 -13.91 5.55
C ILE A 49 -2.43 -13.17 6.16
N ASN A 50 -1.23 -13.66 5.87
CA ASN A 50 0.02 -12.97 6.18
C ASN A 50 0.26 -11.87 5.16
N LEU A 51 0.42 -10.62 5.63
CA LEU A 51 0.71 -9.46 4.79
C LEU A 51 2.12 -8.95 5.07
N GLY A 52 3.05 -9.24 4.16
CA GLY A 52 4.38 -8.62 4.14
C GLY A 52 4.33 -7.26 3.46
N ILE A 53 4.84 -6.21 4.12
CA ILE A 53 4.92 -4.85 3.57
C ILE A 53 6.36 -4.35 3.71
N GLY A 54 7.10 -4.32 2.60
CA GLY A 54 8.45 -3.76 2.54
C GLY A 54 8.42 -2.34 2.00
N ILE A 55 8.89 -1.36 2.79
CA ILE A 55 8.97 0.06 2.37
C ILE A 55 10.42 0.51 2.46
N ASN A 56 10.95 1.04 1.35
CA ASN A 56 12.25 1.70 1.31
C ASN A 56 12.14 3.06 2.02
N ALA A 57 12.36 3.07 3.34
CA ALA A 57 12.27 4.30 4.15
C ALA A 57 13.54 5.15 4.04
N ASN A 58 14.63 4.72 4.68
CA ASN A 58 15.91 5.42 4.72
C ASN A 58 17.02 4.70 3.93
N THR A 59 16.62 3.80 3.02
CA THR A 59 17.52 2.97 2.21
C THR A 59 18.11 3.79 1.06
N SER A 60 19.40 3.62 0.79
CA SER A 60 20.03 4.08 -0.45
C SER A 60 19.77 3.04 -1.54
N THR A 61 18.97 3.37 -2.54
CA THR A 61 18.53 2.43 -3.60
C THR A 61 19.30 2.60 -4.90
N SER A 62 19.93 3.76 -5.08
CA SER A 62 20.72 4.11 -6.27
C SER A 62 21.89 3.17 -6.56
N GLN A 63 22.35 2.39 -5.58
CA GLN A 63 23.46 1.45 -5.73
C GLN A 63 23.03 0.09 -6.30
N TYR A 64 21.73 -0.25 -6.24
CA TYR A 64 21.28 -1.63 -6.46
C TYR A 64 20.20 -1.78 -7.53
N GLU A 65 19.32 -0.79 -7.71
CA GLU A 65 18.20 -0.91 -8.65
C GLU A 65 17.81 0.44 -9.28
N LYS A 66 18.01 0.58 -10.61
CA LYS A 66 17.64 1.81 -11.34
C LYS A 66 16.15 2.18 -11.24
N MET A 67 15.29 1.18 -11.00
CA MET A 67 13.85 1.34 -10.90
C MET A 67 13.33 1.40 -9.47
N ALA A 68 14.21 1.47 -8.46
CA ALA A 68 13.83 1.66 -7.06
C ALA A 68 14.03 3.10 -6.60
N THR A 69 13.33 3.46 -5.53
CA THR A 69 13.57 4.66 -4.75
C THR A 69 13.26 4.44 -3.28
N SER A 70 13.60 5.42 -2.44
CA SER A 70 13.22 5.47 -1.02
C SER A 70 12.59 6.80 -0.65
N LEU A 71 11.88 6.83 0.47
CA LEU A 71 11.34 8.08 1.02
C LEU A 71 12.46 9.08 1.32
N LYS A 72 13.62 8.60 1.77
CA LYS A 72 14.81 9.43 2.01
C LYS A 72 15.34 10.08 0.75
N GLU A 73 15.43 9.34 -0.36
CA GLU A 73 15.88 9.89 -1.64
C GLU A 73 14.89 10.96 -2.16
N GLU A 74 13.59 10.67 -2.09
CA GLU A 74 12.56 11.58 -2.61
C GLU A 74 12.42 12.86 -1.77
N LEU A 75 12.66 12.79 -0.46
CA LEU A 75 12.61 13.95 0.45
C LEU A 75 13.98 14.59 0.72
N ARG A 76 15.06 13.98 0.23
CA ARG A 76 16.46 14.38 0.49
C ARG A 76 16.84 14.48 1.97
N LYS A 77 16.15 13.73 2.82
CA LYS A 77 16.38 13.67 4.27
C LYS A 77 15.85 12.37 4.85
N GLU A 78 16.39 11.94 5.97
CA GLU A 78 15.82 10.80 6.68
C GLU A 78 14.41 11.09 7.18
N ILE A 79 13.56 10.06 7.14
CA ILE A 79 12.20 10.13 7.65
C ILE A 79 12.10 9.44 9.01
N SER A 80 11.13 9.89 9.81
CA SER A 80 10.74 9.20 11.03
C SER A 80 9.98 7.92 10.71
N ARG A 81 10.62 6.76 10.90
CA ARG A 81 9.96 5.45 10.75
C ARG A 81 8.73 5.30 11.65
N LYS A 82 8.75 5.94 12.83
CA LYS A 82 7.60 6.00 13.75
C LYS A 82 6.43 6.76 13.14
N GLN A 83 6.68 7.90 12.49
CA GLN A 83 5.63 8.66 11.79
C GLN A 83 5.05 7.85 10.62
N LEU A 84 5.91 7.21 9.82
CA LEU A 84 5.49 6.33 8.73
C LEU A 84 4.61 5.18 9.24
N LEU A 85 5.07 4.47 10.28
CA LEU A 85 4.33 3.35 10.88
C LEU A 85 2.96 3.79 11.41
N ASN A 86 2.90 4.90 12.15
CA ASN A 86 1.65 5.43 12.68
C ASN A 86 0.66 5.79 11.56
N SER A 87 1.14 6.45 10.50
CA SER A 87 0.33 6.75 9.32
C SER A 87 -0.16 5.48 8.62
N LEU A 88 0.72 4.49 8.46
CA LEU A 88 0.40 3.22 7.83
C LEU A 88 -0.66 2.42 8.60
N LEU A 89 -0.49 2.25 9.92
CA LEU A 89 -1.45 1.53 10.75
C LEU A 89 -2.83 2.18 10.73
N LYS A 90 -2.90 3.52 10.78
CA LYS A 90 -4.16 4.27 10.65
C LYS A 90 -4.83 4.02 9.31
N GLU A 91 -4.08 4.00 8.21
CA GLU A 91 -4.66 3.75 6.89
C GLU A 91 -5.03 2.28 6.68
N ILE A 92 -4.28 1.32 7.23
CA ILE A 92 -4.63 -0.11 7.23
C ILE A 92 -5.96 -0.33 7.97
N ALA A 93 -6.09 0.19 9.19
CA ALA A 93 -7.33 0.07 9.98
C ALA A 93 -8.55 0.63 9.23
N LYS A 94 -8.40 1.79 8.57
CA LYS A 94 -9.46 2.36 7.71
C LYS A 94 -9.81 1.47 6.53
N GLN A 95 -8.82 0.86 5.86
CA GLN A 95 -9.10 -0.05 4.74
C GLN A 95 -9.75 -1.35 5.22
N GLN A 96 -9.34 -1.89 6.37
CA GLN A 96 -9.96 -3.08 6.97
C GLN A 96 -11.42 -2.80 7.35
N ALA A 97 -11.71 -1.70 8.04
CA ALA A 97 -13.09 -1.32 8.39
C ALA A 97 -13.97 -1.17 7.14
N LEU A 98 -13.44 -0.57 6.07
CA LEU A 98 -14.14 -0.46 4.80
C LEU A 98 -14.44 -1.83 4.19
N LEU A 99 -13.46 -2.75 4.16
CA LEU A 99 -13.66 -4.10 3.63
C LEU A 99 -14.69 -4.89 4.45
N SER A 100 -14.65 -4.79 5.77
CA SER A 100 -15.64 -5.42 6.64
C SER A 100 -17.04 -4.89 6.38
N SER A 101 -17.20 -3.57 6.27
CA SER A 101 -18.50 -2.95 5.93
C SER A 101 -19.02 -3.41 4.56
N MET A 102 -18.12 -3.67 3.59
CA MET A 102 -18.49 -4.18 2.28
C MET A 102 -18.90 -5.64 2.33
N LYS A 103 -18.23 -6.49 3.12
CA LYS A 103 -18.62 -7.90 3.30
C LYS A 103 -20.03 -8.04 3.89
N THR A 104 -20.40 -7.16 4.82
CA THR A 104 -21.75 -7.12 5.39
C THR A 104 -22.81 -6.82 4.33
N VAL A 105 -22.47 -6.08 3.26
CA VAL A 105 -23.37 -5.84 2.15
C VAL A 105 -23.08 -6.84 1.03
N GLY A 106 -23.88 -7.91 0.93
CA GLY A 106 -23.65 -9.11 0.10
C GLY A 106 -23.27 -8.97 -1.40
N SER A 107 -23.03 -7.77 -1.94
CA SER A 107 -22.46 -7.50 -3.27
C SER A 107 -21.02 -6.98 -3.25
N TRP A 108 -20.21 -7.42 -2.28
CA TRP A 108 -18.84 -6.91 -2.08
C TRP A 108 -17.94 -7.02 -3.33
N ARG A 109 -18.12 -8.04 -4.19
CA ARG A 109 -17.37 -8.20 -5.45
C ARG A 109 -17.60 -7.03 -6.41
N ASN A 110 -18.86 -6.63 -6.62
CA ASN A 110 -19.22 -5.52 -7.52
C ASN A 110 -18.79 -4.18 -6.94
N LYS A 111 -18.94 -4.00 -5.61
CA LYS A 111 -18.50 -2.77 -4.94
C LYS A 111 -16.98 -2.60 -4.92
N LEU A 112 -16.23 -3.68 -4.74
CA LEU A 112 -14.77 -3.65 -4.83
C LEU A 112 -14.30 -3.36 -6.25
N ALA A 113 -14.87 -4.03 -7.25
CA ALA A 113 -14.56 -3.75 -8.66
C ALA A 113 -14.85 -2.28 -9.02
N GLN A 114 -16.01 -1.75 -8.64
CA GLN A 114 -16.38 -0.37 -8.95
C GLN A 114 -15.53 0.67 -8.20
N LYS A 115 -15.14 0.38 -6.96
CA LYS A 115 -14.24 1.25 -6.19
C LYS A 115 -12.80 1.18 -6.67
N LEU A 116 -12.35 0.00 -7.12
CA LEU A 116 -11.08 -0.16 -7.81
C LEU A 116 -11.08 0.61 -9.13
N LEU A 117 -12.15 0.51 -9.93
CA LEU A 117 -12.32 1.26 -11.18
C LEU A 117 -12.32 2.77 -10.93
N THR A 118 -13.05 3.24 -9.91
CA THR A 118 -13.07 4.66 -9.50
C THR A 118 -11.70 5.14 -9.03
N PHE A 119 -10.97 4.30 -8.30
CA PHE A 119 -9.63 4.62 -7.83
C PHE A 119 -8.62 4.64 -8.98
N MET A 120 -8.71 3.71 -9.93
CA MET A 120 -7.89 3.67 -11.14
C MET A 120 -8.13 4.90 -12.02
N ASN A 121 -9.39 5.27 -12.24
CA ASN A 121 -9.76 6.44 -13.04
C ASN A 121 -9.36 7.79 -12.40
N ARG A 122 -9.04 7.81 -11.10
CA ARG A 122 -8.50 9.00 -10.41
C ARG A 122 -6.97 9.06 -10.45
N LEU A 123 -6.31 8.04 -11.01
CA LEU A 123 -4.86 7.94 -11.13
C LEU A 123 -4.36 8.01 -12.58
N SER A 124 -5.25 7.86 -13.57
CA SER A 124 -5.06 8.23 -14.98
C SER A 124 -5.39 9.69 -15.21
#